data_AF-A0A7C5WVV3-F1
#
_entry.id   AF-A0A7C5WVV3-F1
#
_cell.length_a   1.000
_cell.length_b   1.000
_cell.length_c   1.000
_cell.angle_alpha   90.00
_cell.angle_beta   90.00
_cell.angle_gamma   90.00
#
_symmetry.space_group_name_H-M   'P 1'
#
loop_
_entity.id
_entity.type
_entity.pdbx_description
1 polymer ?
#
loop_
_entity_poly.entity_id
_entity_poly.type
_entity_poly.pdbx_seq_one_letter_code
_entity_poly.pdbx_strand_id
1 'polypeptide(L)'
;MPLYHYRAKDRQGRSIAATIEADDIRTAAKILREKGYFISELKEPGKGLQAEIKIPGLERGPGLKDVAIFSRQLATMLSAGLPIVQAIAILERQTENKAFQKLLKEIRTDVEGGSSFSDALTKHKVFSRLYVNLVRAGETSGTLDGVLDRLATFLEKDLELRGKIKSAMTYPVIVLVFALLVTYFLLTGIVPQFAQILTDLGSELPLLTRFLIAVSDILRSGTLYLIVVAVIVGFAYRAYYRTERGRRVIDRIKLRMPVFG
;
A
#
# COMPACT_ATOMS: atom_id res chain seq x y z
N MET A 1 -25.27 -8.31 11.43
CA MET A 1 -25.01 -7.65 12.74
C MET A 1 -23.77 -8.31 13.37
N PRO A 2 -23.21 -7.84 14.50
CA PRO A 2 -22.03 -8.49 15.08
C PRO A 2 -22.32 -9.90 15.59
N LEU A 3 -21.40 -10.85 15.33
CA LEU A 3 -21.46 -12.23 15.80
C LEU A 3 -20.66 -12.37 17.10
N TYR A 4 -21.32 -12.74 18.19
CA TYR A 4 -20.69 -12.96 19.50
C TYR A 4 -20.40 -14.45 19.71
N HIS A 5 -19.17 -14.78 20.10
CA HIS A 5 -18.84 -16.14 20.50
C HIS A 5 -19.13 -16.31 21.99
N TYR A 6 -19.94 -17.30 22.35
CA TYR A 6 -20.28 -17.60 23.73
C TYR A 6 -19.95 -19.03 24.10
N ARG A 7 -19.55 -19.22 25.36
CA ARG A 7 -19.48 -20.53 26.03
C ARG A 7 -20.45 -20.48 27.20
N ALA A 8 -21.47 -21.32 27.17
CA ALA A 8 -22.48 -21.37 28.21
C ALA A 8 -22.79 -22.81 28.63
N LYS A 9 -23.29 -23.00 29.85
CA LYS A 9 -23.74 -24.30 30.35
C LYS A 9 -25.26 -24.37 30.30
N ASP A 10 -25.78 -25.48 29.80
CA ASP A 10 -27.20 -25.80 29.90
C ASP A 10 -27.55 -26.21 31.35
N ARG A 11 -28.84 -26.31 31.70
CA ARG A 11 -29.33 -26.71 33.03
C ARG A 11 -28.85 -28.09 33.48
N GLN A 12 -28.43 -28.93 32.53
CA GLN A 12 -27.83 -30.24 32.77
C GLN A 12 -26.30 -30.20 32.94
N GLY A 13 -25.69 -29.02 33.03
CA GLY A 13 -24.25 -28.84 33.23
C GLY A 13 -23.37 -29.03 31.98
N ARG A 14 -23.96 -29.34 30.83
CA ARG A 14 -23.25 -29.51 29.55
C ARG A 14 -22.82 -28.15 29.00
N SER A 15 -21.54 -28.00 28.71
CA SER A 15 -20.98 -26.77 28.11
C SER A 15 -21.17 -26.77 26.60
N ILE A 16 -21.75 -25.69 26.07
CA ILE A 16 -21.99 -25.45 24.65
C ILE A 16 -21.20 -24.21 24.24
N ALA A 17 -20.46 -24.33 23.14
CA ALA A 17 -19.74 -23.21 22.51
C ALA A 17 -20.36 -22.95 21.14
N ALA A 18 -20.92 -21.76 20.94
CA ALA A 18 -21.59 -21.38 19.70
C ALA A 18 -21.50 -19.87 19.46
N THR A 19 -22.00 -19.41 18.32
CA THR A 19 -22.11 -18.01 17.95
C THR A 19 -23.55 -17.53 18.04
N ILE A 20 -23.75 -16.30 18.48
CA ILE A 20 -25.06 -15.64 18.51
C ILE A 20 -24.96 -14.26 17.87
N GLU A 21 -25.94 -13.93 17.02
CA GLU A 21 -26.06 -12.61 16.43
C GLU A 21 -26.85 -11.69 17.39
N ALA A 22 -26.29 -10.53 17.71
CA ALA A 22 -26.93 -9.54 18.56
C ALA A 22 -26.38 -8.14 18.26
N ASP A 23 -27.14 -7.09 18.59
CA ASP A 23 -26.71 -5.71 18.35
C ASP A 23 -25.75 -5.20 19.42
N ASP A 24 -25.86 -5.70 20.65
CA ASP A 24 -24.95 -5.40 21.75
C ASP A 24 -24.72 -6.62 22.67
N ILE A 25 -23.69 -6.53 23.52
CA ILE A 25 -23.33 -7.61 24.46
C ILE A 25 -24.43 -7.87 25.51
N ARG A 26 -25.24 -6.85 25.83
CA ARG A 26 -26.34 -6.94 26.80
C ARG A 26 -27.50 -7.75 26.22
N THR A 27 -27.79 -7.55 24.93
CA THR A 27 -28.81 -8.24 24.14
C THR A 27 -28.38 -9.67 23.89
N ALA A 28 -27.10 -9.92 23.55
CA ALA A 28 -26.54 -11.27 23.49
C ALA A 28 -26.71 -12.01 24.83
N ALA A 29 -26.37 -11.36 25.95
CA ALA A 29 -26.52 -11.96 27.27
C ALA A 29 -27.99 -12.19 27.67
N LYS A 30 -28.89 -11.29 27.28
CA LYS A 30 -30.33 -11.41 27.53
C LYS A 30 -30.93 -12.60 26.78
N ILE A 31 -30.65 -12.72 25.47
CA ILE A 31 -31.15 -13.83 24.63
C ILE A 31 -30.63 -15.18 25.16
N LEU A 32 -29.37 -15.25 25.59
CA LEU A 32 -28.80 -16.49 26.13
C LEU A 32 -29.42 -16.89 27.48
N ARG A 33 -29.74 -15.91 28.34
CA ARG A 33 -30.44 -16.14 29.60
C ARG A 33 -31.90 -16.57 29.41
N GLU A 34 -32.60 -15.95 28.45
CA GLU A 34 -33.98 -16.34 28.08
C GLU A 34 -34.04 -17.79 27.54
N LYS A 35 -32.98 -18.23 26.85
CA LYS A 35 -32.81 -19.62 26.40
C LYS A 35 -32.39 -20.59 27.51
N GLY A 36 -32.26 -20.13 28.75
CA GLY A 36 -31.92 -20.97 29.90
C GLY A 36 -30.44 -21.35 30.01
N TYR A 37 -29.55 -20.70 29.25
CA TYR A 37 -28.12 -20.94 29.29
C TYR A 37 -27.42 -20.09 30.35
N PHE A 38 -26.55 -20.71 31.15
CA PHE A 38 -25.66 -20.04 32.09
C PHE A 38 -24.36 -19.65 31.39
N ILE A 39 -24.24 -18.37 31.07
CA ILE A 39 -23.08 -17.81 30.36
C ILE A 39 -21.83 -17.96 31.22
N SER A 40 -20.85 -18.73 30.74
CA SER A 40 -19.54 -18.88 31.40
C SER A 40 -18.51 -17.91 30.82
N GLU A 41 -18.59 -17.64 29.51
CA GLU A 41 -17.69 -16.72 28.81
C GLU A 41 -18.43 -16.11 27.60
N LEU A 42 -18.37 -14.79 27.43
CA LEU A 42 -18.96 -14.08 26.30
C LEU A 42 -17.88 -13.16 25.70
N LYS A 43 -17.43 -13.47 24.48
CA LYS A 43 -16.36 -12.71 23.81
C LYS A 43 -16.95 -11.80 22.75
N GLU A 44 -16.56 -10.52 22.81
CA GLU A 44 -16.89 -9.52 21.80
C GLU A 44 -16.26 -9.90 20.45
N PRO A 45 -16.98 -9.71 19.32
CA PRO A 45 -16.38 -9.84 18.00
C PRO A 45 -15.18 -8.89 17.88
N GLY A 46 -14.01 -9.44 17.59
CA GLY A 46 -12.82 -8.66 17.23
C GLY A 46 -11.79 -8.40 18.35
N LYS A 47 -11.87 -9.05 19.52
CA LYS A 47 -10.81 -8.96 20.57
C LYS A 47 -10.08 -10.29 20.80
N GLY A 48 -9.54 -10.89 19.73
CA GLY A 48 -8.65 -12.05 19.80
C GLY A 48 -7.55 -11.98 18.74
N LEU A 49 -6.63 -12.96 18.71
CA LEU A 49 -5.56 -13.06 17.70
C LEU A 49 -6.08 -13.11 16.23
N GLN A 50 -7.38 -13.30 16.04
CA GLN A 50 -8.07 -13.27 14.75
C GLN A 50 -8.72 -11.92 14.42
N ALA A 51 -8.50 -10.90 15.25
CA ALA A 51 -8.78 -9.53 14.86
C ALA A 51 -7.93 -9.25 13.62
N GLU A 52 -8.57 -9.08 12.46
CA GLU A 52 -7.89 -8.48 11.31
C GLU A 52 -7.19 -7.23 11.83
N ILE A 53 -5.87 -7.26 11.87
CA ILE A 53 -5.06 -6.14 12.34
C ILE A 53 -5.25 -5.04 11.29
N LYS A 54 -6.30 -4.25 11.44
CA LYS A 54 -6.51 -3.02 10.70
C LYS A 54 -5.51 -2.02 11.25
N ILE A 55 -4.26 -2.10 10.81
CA ILE A 55 -3.26 -1.05 11.03
C ILE A 55 -3.74 0.15 10.20
N PRO A 56 -4.28 1.21 10.82
CA PRO A 56 -4.81 2.34 10.07
C PRO A 56 -3.64 3.01 9.33
N GLY A 57 -3.64 2.92 8.00
CA GLY A 57 -2.60 3.51 7.14
C GLY A 57 -1.61 2.54 6.50
N LEU A 58 -1.68 1.23 6.79
CA LEU A 58 -0.86 0.20 6.11
C LEU A 58 -1.65 -0.62 5.07
N GLU A 59 -2.84 -0.17 4.67
CA GLU A 59 -3.52 -0.76 3.53
C GLU A 59 -2.89 -0.23 2.24
N ARG A 60 -2.41 -1.14 1.37
CA ARG A 60 -1.95 -0.77 0.04
C ARG A 60 -3.11 -0.12 -0.71
N GLY A 61 -2.97 1.18 -0.98
CA GLY A 61 -3.94 1.91 -1.80
C GLY A 61 -4.08 1.25 -3.19
N PRO A 62 -5.21 1.49 -3.87
CA PRO A 62 -5.45 0.93 -5.20
C PRO A 62 -4.37 1.41 -6.18
N GLY A 63 -3.84 0.48 -6.96
CA GLY A 63 -2.75 0.72 -7.91
C GLY A 63 -3.19 0.60 -9.36
N LEU A 64 -2.24 0.88 -10.28
CA LEU A 64 -2.44 0.74 -11.73
C LEU A 64 -2.90 -0.68 -12.12
N LYS A 65 -2.39 -1.71 -11.44
CA LYS A 65 -2.77 -3.11 -11.66
C LYS A 65 -4.26 -3.35 -11.39
N ASP A 66 -4.77 -2.80 -10.29
CA ASP A 66 -6.19 -2.93 -9.91
C ASP A 66 -7.08 -2.25 -10.98
N VAL A 67 -6.69 -1.05 -11.44
CA VAL A 67 -7.41 -0.33 -12.49
C VAL A 67 -7.39 -1.09 -13.82
N ALA A 68 -6.26 -1.68 -14.21
CA ALA A 68 -6.16 -2.43 -15.47
C ALA A 68 -7.05 -3.68 -15.47
N ILE A 69 -7.00 -4.47 -14.39
CA ILE A 69 -7.84 -5.67 -14.23
C ILE A 69 -9.31 -5.27 -14.23
N PHE A 70 -9.68 -4.27 -13.44
CA PHE A 70 -11.03 -3.71 -13.43
C PHE A 70 -11.48 -3.27 -14.82
N SER A 71 -10.66 -2.51 -15.54
CA SER A 71 -11.01 -2.00 -16.87
C SER A 71 -11.23 -3.13 -17.87
N ARG A 72 -10.37 -4.15 -17.86
CA ARG A 72 -10.50 -5.33 -18.73
C ARG A 72 -11.77 -6.11 -18.42
N GLN A 73 -12.01 -6.42 -17.15
CA GLN A 73 -13.19 -7.20 -16.75
C GLN A 73 -14.49 -6.42 -17.00
N LEU A 74 -14.48 -5.12 -16.73
CA LEU A 74 -15.60 -4.22 -17.00
C LEU A 74 -15.89 -4.16 -18.51
N ALA A 75 -14.86 -3.97 -19.35
CA ALA A 75 -15.02 -3.98 -20.81
C ALA A 75 -15.65 -5.28 -21.32
N THR A 76 -15.19 -6.43 -20.82
CA THR A 76 -15.76 -7.74 -21.18
C THR A 76 -17.22 -7.86 -20.78
N MET A 77 -17.58 -7.42 -19.57
CA MET A 77 -18.97 -7.48 -19.09
C MET A 77 -19.90 -6.54 -19.87
N LEU A 78 -19.48 -5.30 -20.15
CA LEU A 78 -20.29 -4.38 -20.95
C LEU A 78 -20.43 -4.85 -22.40
N SER A 79 -19.37 -5.41 -22.99
CA SER A 79 -19.43 -5.99 -24.34
C SER A 79 -20.39 -7.19 -24.40
N ALA A 80 -20.56 -7.91 -23.29
CA ALA A 80 -21.56 -8.97 -23.14
C ALA A 80 -22.97 -8.45 -22.82
N GLY A 81 -23.18 -7.12 -22.79
CA GLY A 81 -24.47 -6.49 -22.56
C GLY A 81 -24.89 -6.38 -21.10
N LEU A 82 -23.99 -6.63 -20.14
CA LEU A 82 -24.32 -6.44 -18.72
C LEU A 82 -24.48 -4.95 -18.40
N PRO A 83 -25.53 -4.56 -17.65
CA PRO A 83 -25.66 -3.20 -17.15
C PRO A 83 -24.45 -2.82 -16.28
N ILE A 84 -23.96 -1.59 -16.45
CA ILE A 84 -22.74 -1.12 -15.78
C ILE A 84 -22.77 -1.25 -14.25
N VAL A 85 -23.91 -0.96 -13.64
CA VAL A 85 -24.12 -1.09 -12.18
C VAL A 85 -23.93 -2.55 -11.73
N GLN A 86 -24.50 -3.50 -12.48
CA GLN A 86 -24.37 -4.93 -12.18
C GLN A 86 -22.92 -5.40 -12.36
N ALA A 87 -22.26 -4.96 -13.44
CA ALA A 87 -20.86 -5.27 -13.69
C ALA A 87 -19.98 -4.75 -12.54
N ILE A 88 -20.13 -3.49 -12.12
CA ILE A 88 -19.37 -2.91 -11.00
C ILE A 88 -19.65 -3.69 -9.70
N ALA A 89 -20.90 -4.11 -9.43
CA ALA A 89 -21.23 -4.91 -8.25
C ALA A 89 -20.54 -6.28 -8.22
N ILE A 90 -20.39 -6.92 -9.38
CA ILE A 90 -19.65 -8.19 -9.50
C ILE A 90 -18.16 -7.94 -9.24
N LEU A 91 -17.58 -6.91 -9.84
CA LEU A 91 -16.16 -6.56 -9.70
C LEU A 91 -15.80 -6.12 -8.27
N GLU A 92 -16.70 -5.42 -7.59
CA GLU A 92 -16.58 -5.08 -6.16
C GLU A 92 -16.45 -6.35 -5.30
N ARG A 93 -17.19 -7.41 -5.62
CA ARG A 93 -17.13 -8.67 -4.86
C ARG A 93 -15.91 -9.52 -5.20
N GLN A 94 -15.38 -9.37 -6.41
CA GLN A 94 -14.23 -10.15 -6.90
C GLN A 94 -12.87 -9.53 -6.56
N THR A 95 -12.79 -8.23 -6.28
CA THR A 95 -11.51 -7.58 -5.97
C THR A 95 -10.95 -8.03 -4.61
N GLU A 96 -9.69 -8.45 -4.61
CA GLU A 96 -8.97 -8.81 -3.38
C GLU A 96 -8.50 -7.57 -2.60
N ASN A 97 -8.30 -6.44 -3.29
CA ASN A 97 -7.85 -5.20 -2.66
C ASN A 97 -9.03 -4.52 -1.95
N LYS A 98 -9.04 -4.57 -0.60
CA LYS A 98 -10.08 -3.94 0.25
C LYS A 98 -10.22 -2.42 0.02
N ALA A 99 -9.13 -1.71 -0.22
CA ALA A 99 -9.16 -0.27 -0.49
C ALA A 99 -9.82 0.00 -1.86
N PHE A 100 -9.54 -0.85 -2.84
CA PHE A 100 -10.20 -0.77 -4.16
C PHE A 100 -11.67 -1.19 -4.10
N GLN A 101 -12.00 -2.21 -3.31
CA GLN A 101 -13.39 -2.63 -3.05
C GLN A 101 -14.24 -1.47 -2.52
N LYS A 102 -13.74 -0.76 -1.52
CA LYS A 102 -14.42 0.41 -0.96
C LYS A 102 -14.63 1.50 -2.02
N LEU A 103 -13.62 1.75 -2.83
CA LEU A 103 -13.70 2.70 -3.94
C LEU A 103 -14.75 2.26 -4.98
N LEU A 104 -14.77 0.99 -5.39
CA LEU A 104 -15.78 0.48 -6.33
C LEU A 104 -17.19 0.57 -5.78
N LYS A 105 -17.37 0.35 -4.47
CA LYS A 105 -18.65 0.53 -3.80
C LYS A 105 -19.13 1.98 -3.85
N GLU A 106 -18.23 2.94 -3.61
CA GLU A 106 -18.53 4.38 -3.72
C GLU A 106 -18.95 4.73 -5.16
N ILE A 107 -18.19 4.27 -6.17
CA ILE A 107 -18.56 4.46 -7.59
C ILE A 107 -19.92 3.84 -7.90
N ARG A 108 -20.17 2.60 -7.48
CA ARG A 108 -21.45 1.94 -7.74
C ARG A 108 -22.61 2.74 -7.15
N THR A 109 -22.47 3.19 -5.90
CA THR A 109 -23.49 3.97 -5.19
C THR A 109 -23.78 5.28 -5.92
N ASP A 110 -22.75 5.96 -6.43
CA ASP A 110 -22.92 7.20 -7.19
C ASP A 110 -23.67 6.99 -8.51
N VAL A 111 -23.34 5.92 -9.23
CA VAL A 111 -24.00 5.56 -10.51
C VAL A 111 -25.43 5.08 -10.28
N GLU A 112 -25.67 4.27 -9.23
CA GLU A 112 -27.01 3.90 -8.76
C GLU A 112 -27.84 5.12 -8.37
N GLY A 113 -27.20 6.16 -7.81
CA GLY A 113 -27.80 7.45 -7.50
C GLY A 113 -28.01 8.39 -8.69
N GLY A 114 -27.67 7.97 -9.91
CA GLY A 114 -27.90 8.72 -11.14
C GLY A 114 -26.75 9.62 -11.60
N SER A 115 -25.59 9.55 -10.94
CA SER A 115 -24.38 10.22 -11.47
C SER A 115 -23.87 9.48 -12.71
N SER A 116 -23.27 10.20 -13.66
CA SER A 116 -22.54 9.56 -14.75
C SER A 116 -21.36 8.74 -14.21
N PHE A 117 -20.96 7.68 -14.92
CA PHE A 117 -19.82 6.86 -14.53
C PHE A 117 -18.52 7.69 -14.53
N SER A 118 -18.33 8.57 -15.50
CA SER A 118 -17.17 9.46 -15.55
C SER A 118 -17.10 10.44 -14.37
N ASP A 119 -18.24 10.94 -13.89
CA ASP A 119 -18.26 11.83 -12.71
C ASP A 119 -17.99 11.06 -11.42
N ALA A 120 -18.51 9.84 -11.28
CA ALA A 120 -18.16 8.95 -10.18
C ALA A 120 -16.65 8.66 -10.15
N LEU A 121 -16.05 8.35 -11.31
CA LEU A 121 -14.60 8.10 -11.43
C LEU A 121 -13.74 9.32 -11.05
N THR A 122 -14.22 10.54 -11.35
CA THR A 122 -13.48 11.80 -11.09
C THR A 122 -13.16 11.99 -9.60
N LYS A 123 -13.99 11.45 -8.70
CA LYS A 123 -13.80 11.55 -7.25
C LYS A 123 -12.59 10.75 -6.74
N HIS A 124 -12.05 9.84 -7.56
CA HIS A 124 -10.99 8.92 -7.14
C HIS A 124 -9.68 9.14 -7.91
N LYS A 125 -8.60 9.43 -7.17
CA LYS A 125 -7.27 9.76 -7.73
C LYS A 125 -6.58 8.62 -8.48
N VAL A 126 -7.08 7.38 -8.36
CA VAL A 126 -6.48 6.22 -9.02
C VAL A 126 -6.74 6.24 -10.54
N PHE A 127 -7.84 6.86 -10.98
CA PHE A 127 -8.12 7.04 -12.40
C PHE A 127 -7.45 8.32 -12.90
N SER A 128 -6.68 8.20 -13.97
CA SER A 128 -6.02 9.34 -14.57
C SER A 128 -7.04 10.27 -15.23
N ARG A 129 -6.67 11.54 -15.41
CA ARG A 129 -7.52 12.51 -16.14
C ARG A 129 -7.86 12.01 -17.55
N LEU A 130 -6.90 11.37 -18.22
CA LEU A 130 -7.11 10.77 -19.54
C LEU A 130 -8.16 9.65 -19.49
N TYR A 131 -8.06 8.76 -18.50
CA TYR A 131 -9.02 7.67 -18.30
C TYR A 131 -10.45 8.22 -18.15
N VAL A 132 -10.64 9.17 -17.23
CA VAL A 132 -11.94 9.80 -16.96
C VAL A 132 -12.50 10.49 -18.20
N ASN A 133 -11.67 11.25 -18.92
CA ASN A 133 -12.13 11.99 -20.10
C ASN A 133 -12.52 11.06 -21.27
N LEU A 134 -11.80 9.96 -21.46
CA LEU A 134 -12.15 8.96 -22.46
C LEU A 134 -13.47 8.26 -22.10
N VAL A 135 -13.64 7.85 -20.85
CA VAL A 135 -14.92 7.29 -20.36
C VAL A 135 -16.06 8.28 -20.59
N ARG A 136 -15.88 9.56 -20.26
CA ARG A 136 -16.90 10.61 -20.49
C ARG A 136 -17.29 10.71 -21.97
N ALA A 137 -16.30 10.68 -22.86
CA ALA A 137 -16.55 10.69 -24.29
C ALA A 137 -17.34 9.45 -24.73
N GLY A 138 -16.97 8.26 -24.24
CA GLY A 138 -17.65 6.99 -24.51
C GLY A 138 -19.09 6.93 -23.97
N GLU A 139 -19.33 7.49 -22.78
CA GLU A 139 -20.69 7.62 -22.23
C GLU A 139 -21.55 8.55 -23.10
N THR A 140 -21.00 9.69 -23.53
CA THR A 140 -21.73 10.68 -24.34
C THR A 140 -22.02 10.16 -25.74
N SER A 141 -21.10 9.39 -26.34
CA SER A 141 -21.25 8.80 -27.67
C SER A 141 -22.00 7.47 -27.67
N GLY A 142 -22.31 6.89 -26.51
CA GLY A 142 -22.90 5.57 -26.39
C GLY A 142 -21.98 4.41 -26.80
N THR A 143 -20.66 4.65 -26.90
CA THR A 143 -19.65 3.64 -27.30
C THR A 143 -18.71 3.31 -26.15
N LEU A 144 -19.27 3.23 -24.93
CA LEU A 144 -18.50 3.04 -23.70
C LEU A 144 -17.75 1.70 -23.68
N ASP A 145 -18.38 0.65 -24.20
CA ASP A 145 -17.81 -0.69 -24.38
C ASP A 145 -16.48 -0.68 -25.17
N GLY A 146 -16.49 -0.08 -26.36
CA GLY A 146 -15.30 0.02 -27.21
C GLY A 146 -14.22 0.95 -26.64
N VAL A 147 -14.62 1.99 -25.90
CA VAL A 147 -13.67 2.86 -25.21
C VAL A 147 -13.01 2.13 -24.04
N LEU A 148 -13.77 1.38 -23.24
CA LEU A 148 -13.23 0.59 -22.13
C LEU A 148 -12.29 -0.51 -22.61
N ASP A 149 -12.59 -1.17 -23.75
CA ASP A 149 -11.68 -2.16 -24.34
C ASP A 149 -10.33 -1.56 -24.75
N ARG A 150 -10.35 -0.37 -25.38
CA ARG A 150 -9.13 0.37 -25.72
C ARG A 150 -8.36 0.80 -24.47
N LEU A 151 -9.07 1.29 -23.44
CA LEU A 151 -8.47 1.66 -22.16
C LEU A 151 -7.83 0.46 -21.47
N ALA A 152 -8.53 -0.68 -21.41
CA ALA A 152 -8.00 -1.92 -20.86
C ALA A 152 -6.72 -2.35 -21.57
N THR A 153 -6.76 -2.38 -22.90
CA THR A 153 -5.60 -2.74 -23.74
C THR A 153 -4.42 -1.78 -23.53
N PHE A 154 -4.68 -0.48 -23.40
CA PHE A 154 -3.64 0.50 -23.10
C PHE A 154 -3.01 0.27 -21.72
N LEU A 155 -3.83 0.04 -20.69
CA LEU A 155 -3.36 -0.18 -19.32
C LEU A 155 -2.58 -1.49 -19.17
N GLU A 156 -3.01 -2.57 -19.85
CA GLU A 156 -2.28 -3.84 -19.91
C GLU A 156 -0.90 -3.65 -20.54
N LYS A 157 -0.81 -2.91 -21.66
CA LYS A 157 0.47 -2.58 -22.29
C LYS A 157 1.37 -1.71 -21.41
N ASP A 158 0.82 -0.73 -20.70
CA ASP A 158 1.59 0.09 -19.74
C ASP A 158 2.14 -0.78 -18.60
N LEU A 159 1.33 -1.71 -18.07
CA LEU A 159 1.77 -2.66 -17.05
C LEU A 159 2.85 -3.62 -17.57
N GLU A 160 2.68 -4.16 -18.77
CA GLU A 160 3.66 -5.04 -19.39
C GLU A 160 5.00 -4.32 -19.62
N LEU A 161 4.96 -3.09 -20.13
CA LEU A 161 6.14 -2.27 -20.34
C LEU A 161 6.87 -1.98 -19.03
N ARG A 162 6.15 -1.56 -17.99
CA ARG A 162 6.72 -1.35 -16.65
C ARG A 162 7.29 -2.64 -16.07
N GLY A 163 6.63 -3.78 -16.29
CA GLY A 163 7.12 -5.10 -15.91
C GLY A 163 8.44 -5.45 -16.59
N LYS A 164 8.56 -5.21 -17.90
CA LYS A 164 9.80 -5.40 -18.67
C LYS A 164 10.92 -4.51 -18.18
N ILE A 165 10.65 -3.23 -17.96
CA ILE A 165 11.64 -2.28 -17.40
C ILE A 165 12.11 -2.77 -16.03
N LYS A 166 11.19 -3.15 -15.15
CA LYS A 166 11.53 -3.65 -13.81
C LYS A 166 12.39 -4.91 -13.89
N SER A 167 12.03 -5.85 -14.76
CA SER A 167 12.80 -7.08 -14.97
C SER A 167 14.21 -6.79 -15.48
N ALA A 168 14.34 -5.95 -16.52
CA ALA A 168 15.63 -5.55 -17.09
C ALA A 168 16.54 -4.83 -16.08
N MET A 169 15.95 -4.05 -15.17
CA MET A 169 16.69 -3.35 -14.09
C MET A 169 17.04 -4.24 -12.91
N THR A 170 16.43 -5.42 -12.76
CA THR A 170 16.63 -6.27 -11.57
C THR A 170 18.08 -6.76 -11.48
N TYR A 171 18.66 -7.27 -12.57
CA TYR A 171 20.05 -7.73 -12.57
C TYR A 171 21.07 -6.60 -12.33
N PRO A 172 21.04 -5.46 -13.05
CA PRO A 172 21.93 -4.33 -12.80
C PRO A 172 21.89 -3.83 -11.35
N VAL A 173 20.69 -3.74 -10.75
CA VAL A 173 20.54 -3.30 -9.37
C VAL A 173 21.16 -4.30 -8.39
N ILE A 174 20.93 -5.61 -8.59
CA ILE A 174 21.52 -6.64 -7.72
C ILE A 174 23.06 -6.62 -7.81
N VAL A 175 23.62 -6.55 -9.02
CA VAL A 175 25.08 -6.50 -9.22
C VAL A 175 25.67 -5.24 -8.61
N LEU A 176 25.02 -4.09 -8.79
CA LEU A 176 25.46 -2.83 -8.19
C LEU A 176 25.47 -2.90 -6.66
N VAL A 177 24.41 -3.43 -6.05
CA VAL A 177 24.33 -3.63 -4.60
C VAL A 177 25.46 -4.54 -4.12
N PHE A 178 25.71 -5.66 -4.81
CA PHE A 178 26.78 -6.58 -4.45
C PHE A 178 28.17 -5.93 -4.59
N ALA A 179 28.41 -5.21 -5.69
CA ALA A 179 29.66 -4.48 -5.91
C ALA A 179 29.90 -3.42 -4.83
N LEU A 180 28.86 -2.68 -4.42
CA LEU A 180 28.95 -1.70 -3.33
C LEU A 180 29.23 -2.38 -1.98
N LEU A 181 28.60 -3.52 -1.69
CA LEU A 181 28.85 -4.28 -0.46
C LEU A 181 30.29 -4.81 -0.39
N VAL A 182 30.79 -5.40 -1.48
CA VAL A 182 32.17 -5.89 -1.55
C VAL A 182 33.15 -4.73 -1.43
N THR A 183 32.92 -3.64 -2.16
CA THR A 183 33.78 -2.44 -2.08
C THR A 183 33.78 -1.85 -0.67
N TYR A 184 32.62 -1.76 -0.03
CA TYR A 184 32.51 -1.31 1.37
C TYR A 184 33.36 -2.20 2.29
N PHE A 185 33.20 -3.53 2.20
CA PHE A 185 33.99 -4.47 3.00
C PHE A 185 35.50 -4.34 2.76
N LEU A 186 35.94 -4.22 1.51
CA LEU A 186 37.35 -4.03 1.17
C LEU A 186 37.90 -2.73 1.77
N LEU A 187 37.17 -1.63 1.62
CA LEU A 187 37.59 -0.33 2.13
C LEU A 187 37.60 -0.30 3.66
N THR A 188 36.58 -0.84 4.34
CA THR A 188 36.53 -0.79 5.81
C THR A 188 37.29 -1.91 6.51
N GLY A 189 37.57 -3.02 5.85
CA GLY A 189 38.30 -4.15 6.44
C GLY A 189 39.75 -4.19 5.99
N ILE A 190 39.94 -4.41 4.69
CA ILE A 190 41.23 -4.80 4.11
C ILE A 190 42.19 -3.61 3.95
N VAL A 191 41.73 -2.49 3.38
CA VAL A 191 42.61 -1.34 3.09
C VAL A 191 43.38 -0.81 4.32
N PRO A 192 42.76 -0.64 5.49
CA PRO A 192 43.46 -0.13 6.67
C PRO A 192 44.46 -1.13 7.23
N GLN A 193 44.22 -2.43 7.08
CA GLN A 193 45.17 -3.47 7.47
C GLN A 193 46.43 -3.41 6.60
N PHE A 194 46.28 -3.20 5.28
CA PHE A 194 47.42 -2.96 4.39
C PHE A 194 48.15 -1.65 4.69
N ALA A 195 47.42 -0.60 5.03
CA ALA A 195 48.01 0.68 5.41
C ALA A 195 48.90 0.54 6.65
N GLN A 196 48.44 -0.19 7.67
CA GLN A 196 49.20 -0.48 8.89
C GLN A 196 50.54 -1.16 8.57
N ILE A 197 50.52 -2.17 7.70
CA ILE A 197 51.73 -2.89 7.28
C ILE A 197 52.73 -1.96 6.57
N LEU A 198 52.24 -1.07 5.70
CA LEU A 198 53.11 -0.11 5.00
C LEU A 198 53.75 0.90 5.95
N THR A 199 53.02 1.35 6.97
CA THR A 199 53.56 2.23 8.01
C THR A 199 54.59 1.51 8.88
N ASP A 200 54.39 0.23 9.19
CA ASP A 200 55.33 -0.58 9.97
C ASP A 200 56.66 -0.83 9.22
N LEU A 201 56.62 -0.79 7.88
CA LEU A 201 57.80 -0.89 7.00
C LEU A 201 58.58 0.43 6.87
N GLY A 202 58.17 1.51 7.54
CA GLY A 202 58.88 2.80 7.55
C GLY A 202 58.78 3.61 6.25
N SER A 203 57.83 3.28 5.37
CA SER A 203 57.66 3.94 4.08
C SER A 203 56.56 5.01 4.14
N GLU A 204 56.79 6.17 3.53
CA GLU A 204 55.75 7.18 3.39
C GLU A 204 54.65 6.72 2.43
N LEU A 205 53.41 6.77 2.89
CA LEU A 205 52.25 6.38 2.08
C LEU A 205 52.13 7.29 0.84
N PRO A 206 52.05 6.73 -0.38
CA PRO A 206 51.75 7.50 -1.59
C PRO A 206 50.40 8.23 -1.49
N LEU A 207 50.26 9.33 -2.23
CA LEU A 207 49.04 10.17 -2.22
C LEU A 207 47.75 9.38 -2.48
N LEU A 208 47.80 8.42 -3.41
CA LEU A 208 46.66 7.58 -3.76
C LEU A 208 46.22 6.68 -2.58
N THR A 209 47.17 6.15 -1.82
CA THR A 209 46.91 5.31 -0.64
C THR A 209 46.35 6.15 0.51
N ARG A 210 46.89 7.36 0.74
CA ARG A 210 46.36 8.29 1.75
C ARG A 210 44.91 8.69 1.46
N PHE A 211 44.58 8.93 0.19
CA PHE A 211 43.20 9.21 -0.22
C PHE A 211 42.27 8.01 0.05
N LEU A 212 42.69 6.79 -0.30
CA LEU A 212 41.90 5.59 -0.03
C LEU A 212 41.67 5.35 1.47
N ILE A 213 42.67 5.61 2.31
CA ILE A 213 42.55 5.53 3.77
C ILE A 213 41.57 6.60 4.28
N ALA A 214 41.67 7.84 3.81
CA ALA A 214 40.72 8.89 4.18
C ALA A 214 39.27 8.52 3.83
N VAL A 215 39.03 7.90 2.67
CA VAL A 215 37.71 7.37 2.28
C VAL A 215 37.28 6.23 3.21
N SER A 216 38.20 5.32 3.57
CA SER A 216 37.93 4.24 4.52
C SER A 216 37.54 4.77 5.90
N ASP A 217 38.24 5.79 6.41
CA ASP A 217 37.97 6.39 7.72
C ASP A 217 36.60 7.11 7.74
N ILE A 218 36.23 7.77 6.64
CA ILE A 218 34.88 8.33 6.45
C ILE A 218 33.82 7.22 6.48
N LEU A 219 34.07 6.08 5.82
CA LEU A 219 33.16 4.94 5.84
C LEU A 219 33.04 4.30 7.23
N ARG A 220 34.14 4.20 7.98
CA ARG A 220 34.19 3.63 9.34
C ARG A 220 33.60 4.55 10.41
N SER A 221 33.75 5.86 10.27
CA SER A 221 33.29 6.86 11.26
C SER A 221 31.77 7.01 11.38
N GLY A 222 30.98 6.30 10.56
CA GLY A 222 29.52 6.40 10.54
C GLY A 222 28.98 7.72 9.97
N THR A 223 29.86 8.65 9.57
CA THR A 223 29.50 9.90 8.91
C THR A 223 28.80 9.67 7.57
N LEU A 224 29.17 8.60 6.85
CA LEU A 224 28.48 8.21 5.62
C LEU A 224 27.04 7.73 5.86
N TYR A 225 26.78 7.06 6.99
CA TYR A 225 25.41 6.69 7.38
C TYR A 225 24.56 7.94 7.63
N LEU A 226 25.12 8.95 8.31
CA LEU A 226 24.44 10.24 8.50
C LEU A 226 24.16 10.96 7.18
N ILE A 227 25.09 10.94 6.22
CA ILE A 227 24.89 11.53 4.88
C ILE A 227 23.80 10.78 4.11
N VAL A 228 23.84 9.44 4.08
CA VAL A 228 22.84 8.63 3.39
C VAL A 228 21.46 8.83 4.02
N VAL A 229 21.37 8.84 5.35
CA VAL A 229 20.12 9.14 6.08
C VAL A 229 19.64 10.57 5.77
N ALA A 230 20.53 11.57 5.75
CA ALA A 230 20.16 12.94 5.41
C ALA A 230 19.63 13.06 3.96
N VAL A 231 20.25 12.35 3.01
CA VAL A 231 19.79 12.29 1.61
C VAL A 231 18.44 11.60 1.51
N ILE A 232 18.25 10.46 2.19
CA ILE A 232 16.97 9.72 2.23
C ILE A 232 15.88 10.59 2.86
N VAL A 233 16.16 11.25 3.99
CA VAL A 233 15.23 12.17 4.67
C VAL A 233 14.92 13.37 3.77
N GLY A 234 15.89 13.93 3.06
CA GLY A 234 15.68 15.00 2.09
C GLY A 234 14.80 14.57 0.91
N PHE A 235 15.03 13.37 0.37
CA PHE A 235 14.19 12.79 -0.69
C PHE A 235 12.78 12.47 -0.20
N ALA A 236 12.66 11.89 1.00
CA ALA A 236 11.38 11.59 1.63
C ALA A 236 10.60 12.87 1.94
N TYR A 237 11.26 13.91 2.46
CA TYR A 237 10.68 15.23 2.66
C TYR A 237 10.19 15.82 1.33
N ARG A 238 11.00 15.80 0.27
CA ARG A 238 10.62 16.30 -1.05
C ARG A 238 9.45 15.51 -1.65
N ALA A 239 9.47 14.18 -1.52
CA ALA A 239 8.39 13.31 -1.99
C ALA A 239 7.10 13.52 -1.18
N TYR A 240 7.20 13.68 0.14
CA TYR A 240 6.07 13.95 1.02
C TYR A 240 5.49 15.34 0.77
N TYR A 241 6.31 16.37 0.56
CA TYR A 241 5.87 17.73 0.24
C TYR A 241 5.15 17.83 -1.12
N ARG A 242 5.46 16.93 -2.07
CA ARG A 242 4.72 16.81 -3.34
C ARG A 242 3.30 16.26 -3.15
N THR A 243 2.99 15.65 -2.01
CA THR A 243 1.61 15.19 -1.73
C THR A 243 0.77 16.29 -1.09
N GLU A 244 -0.51 16.34 -1.46
CA GLU A 244 -1.53 17.28 -0.93
C GLU A 244 -1.62 17.30 0.61
N ARG A 245 -1.48 16.13 1.25
CA ARG A 245 -1.47 16.02 2.72
C ARG A 245 -0.15 16.48 3.33
N GLY A 246 0.97 16.11 2.72
CA GLY A 246 2.29 16.46 3.25
C GLY A 246 2.58 17.95 3.22
N ARG A 247 2.12 18.65 2.17
CA ARG A 247 2.19 20.11 2.10
C ARG A 247 1.48 20.79 3.28
N ARG A 248 0.24 20.38 3.56
CA ARG A 248 -0.58 20.96 4.65
C ARG A 248 0.00 20.70 6.04
N VAL A 249 0.58 19.51 6.28
CA VAL A 249 1.19 19.16 7.56
C VAL A 249 2.50 19.92 7.76
N ILE A 250 3.37 19.94 6.75
CA ILE A 250 4.65 20.64 6.80
C ILE A 250 4.43 22.15 6.94
N ASP A 251 3.52 22.74 6.17
CA ASP A 251 3.23 24.17 6.26
C ASP A 251 2.63 24.53 7.64
N ARG A 252 1.79 23.67 8.23
CA ARG A 252 1.26 23.86 9.60
C ARG A 252 2.36 23.78 10.67
N ILE A 253 3.30 22.84 10.52
CA ILE A 253 4.45 22.71 11.43
C ILE A 253 5.38 23.93 11.28
N LYS A 254 5.64 24.38 10.05
CA LYS A 254 6.47 25.54 9.74
C LYS A 254 5.88 26.84 10.31
N LEU A 255 4.54 26.96 10.30
CA LEU A 255 3.82 28.08 10.92
C LEU A 255 3.79 28.02 12.46
N ARG A 256 4.05 26.86 13.07
CA ARG A 256 4.12 26.67 14.53
C ARG A 256 5.54 26.67 15.08
N MET A 257 6.55 26.63 14.21
CA MET A 257 7.92 26.82 14.62
C MET A 257 8.12 28.30 14.94
N PRO A 258 8.48 28.67 16.19
CA PRO A 258 8.94 30.02 16.46
C PRO A 258 10.16 30.26 15.57
N VAL A 259 10.08 31.28 14.74
CA VAL A 259 11.21 31.69 13.90
C VAL A 259 12.28 32.20 14.86
N PHE A 260 13.24 31.33 15.18
CA PHE A 260 14.50 31.78 15.76
C PHE A 260 15.16 32.65 14.69
N GLY A 261 15.21 33.96 14.96
CA GLY A 261 16.08 34.88 14.25
C GLY A 261 17.55 34.52 14.46
#